data_AF-A0A162MPY5-F1
#
_entry.id   AF-A0A162MPY5-F1
#
_cell.length_a   1.000
_cell.length_b   1.000
_cell.length_c   1.000
_cell.angle_alpha   90.00
_cell.angle_beta   90.00
_cell.angle_gamma   90.00
#
_symmetry.space_group_name_H-M   'P 1'
#
loop_
_entity.id
_entity.type
_entity.pdbx_description
1 polymer ?
#
loop_
_entity_poly.entity_id
_entity_poly.type
_entity_poly.pdbx_seq_one_letter_code
_entity_poly.pdbx_strand_id
1 'polypeptide(L)'
;MFNRNKTAILLETLSRDFSPFEELLQVYTAAADDIDCCPYYQPRTVLFKRFPDDTGHTIGPQPGCINYGANYSAESNKPSTTIRKVAGAATRSVAVLTEDDLRPVLRMCRVVRRWEQLFPQMRWFYYPEACRTLRAQELPRFRRAFYRWWLYGTYFHGEWTRPQIGHPIPFVLDVRVSQMRRYSTAELMELLDLHETMKDVILHYICPRLDPTYQLSHNPAPLMEKVGREHSLKTTWNDQSKWARIVKTYAKLGPEELMHYFENIYSYTRKRLIAEIRLERPTFTFDQESLQGVIRCVLEERQLVDNLPIIPGDCEGGILDFDDERDVRRMDFEQDGRVDGTLPPGVPAVQQFSRHSPRGDDGEYLEEELHSVFDVHGYTAVLQA
;
A
#
# COMPACT_ATOMS: atom_id res chain seq x y z
N MET A 1 14.65 -14.67 36.77
CA MET A 1 15.31 -13.70 35.86
C MET A 1 14.69 -13.67 34.48
N PHE A 2 14.50 -14.82 33.80
CA PHE A 2 13.97 -14.85 32.42
C PHE A 2 12.60 -14.15 32.27
N ASN A 3 11.61 -14.42 33.13
CA ASN A 3 10.29 -13.75 33.05
C ASN A 3 10.35 -12.22 33.21
N ARG A 4 11.35 -11.68 33.93
CA ARG A 4 11.48 -10.23 34.16
C ARG A 4 12.14 -9.51 32.97
N ASN A 5 12.92 -10.23 32.16
CA ASN A 5 13.65 -9.71 31.01
C ASN A 5 13.10 -10.18 29.66
N LYS A 6 12.15 -11.13 29.66
CA LYS A 6 11.53 -11.73 28.48
C LYS A 6 11.09 -10.68 27.47
N THR A 7 10.38 -9.66 27.94
CA THR A 7 9.85 -8.59 27.12
C THR A 7 10.93 -7.74 26.46
N ALA A 8 11.99 -7.39 27.20
CA ALA A 8 13.12 -6.64 26.65
C ALA A 8 13.87 -7.44 25.57
N ILE A 9 14.13 -8.72 25.84
CA ILE A 9 14.81 -9.62 24.90
C ILE A 9 13.98 -9.83 23.63
N LEU A 10 12.67 -10.02 23.77
CA LEU A 10 11.76 -10.19 22.64
C LEU A 10 11.70 -8.93 21.79
N LEU A 11 11.56 -7.74 22.38
CA LEU A 11 11.50 -6.49 21.64
C LEU A 11 12.78 -6.20 20.87
N GLU A 12 13.94 -6.50 21.44
CA GLU A 12 15.23 -6.35 20.75
C GLU A 12 15.32 -7.32 19.56
N THR A 13 14.93 -8.58 19.77
CA THR A 13 14.90 -9.59 18.70
C THR A 13 13.94 -9.20 17.59
N LEU A 14 12.73 -8.73 17.93
CA LEU A 14 11.74 -8.27 16.97
C LEU A 14 12.21 -7.03 16.21
N SER A 15 12.81 -6.06 16.92
CA SER A 15 13.37 -4.86 16.29
C SER A 15 14.42 -5.19 15.25
N ARG A 16 15.31 -6.15 15.55
CA ARG A 16 16.34 -6.62 14.62
C ARG A 16 15.75 -7.40 13.45
N ASP A 17 14.90 -8.39 13.75
CA ASP A 17 14.47 -9.38 12.76
C ASP A 17 13.33 -8.87 11.87
N PHE A 18 12.61 -7.83 12.29
CA PHE A 18 11.46 -7.23 11.60
C PHE A 18 11.65 -5.74 11.28
N SER A 19 12.89 -5.24 11.29
CA SER A 19 13.23 -3.86 10.92
C SER A 19 12.66 -3.47 9.55
N PRO A 20 12.04 -2.28 9.40
CA PRO A 20 11.78 -1.26 10.44
C PRO A 20 10.58 -1.63 11.32
N PHE A 21 10.83 -2.10 12.54
CA PHE A 21 9.81 -2.68 13.41
C PHE A 21 8.85 -1.61 13.97
N GLU A 22 9.33 -0.38 14.12
CA GLU A 22 8.54 0.77 14.50
C GLU A 22 7.38 1.05 13.54
N GLU A 23 7.54 0.77 12.24
CA GLU A 23 6.47 0.92 11.25
C GLU A 23 5.40 -0.18 11.40
N LEU A 24 5.79 -1.41 11.75
CA LEU A 24 4.83 -2.46 12.11
C LEU A 24 4.03 -2.07 13.37
N LEU A 25 4.66 -1.42 14.34
CA LEU A 25 3.96 -0.92 15.52
C LEU A 25 2.99 0.22 15.20
N GLN A 26 3.25 1.03 14.15
CA GLN A 26 2.25 1.99 13.66
C GLN A 26 0.99 1.27 13.18
N VAL A 27 1.12 0.13 12.49
CA VAL A 27 -0.03 -0.68 12.07
C VAL A 27 -0.79 -1.20 13.29
N TYR A 28 -0.07 -1.76 14.27
CA TYR A 28 -0.69 -2.33 15.47
C TYR A 28 -1.43 -1.27 16.31
N THR A 29 -0.88 -0.07 16.38
CA THR A 29 -1.40 1.02 17.23
C THR A 29 -2.30 2.01 16.51
N ALA A 30 -2.56 1.79 15.22
CA ALA A 30 -3.42 2.64 14.41
C ALA A 30 -4.80 2.79 15.06
N ALA A 31 -5.35 4.00 15.06
CA ALA A 31 -6.71 4.26 15.51
C ALA A 31 -7.40 5.31 14.62
N ALA A 32 -8.74 5.33 14.65
CA ALA A 32 -9.54 6.28 13.87
C ALA A 32 -9.16 7.75 14.12
N ASP A 33 -8.82 8.10 15.36
CA ASP A 33 -8.41 9.46 15.74
C ASP A 33 -7.18 9.98 14.96
N ASP A 34 -6.36 9.10 14.38
CA ASP A 34 -5.18 9.50 13.60
C ASP A 34 -5.53 10.19 12.28
N ILE A 35 -6.75 10.00 11.78
CA ILE A 35 -7.23 10.54 10.50
C ILE A 35 -8.43 11.49 10.64
N ASP A 36 -9.09 11.53 11.80
CA ASP A 36 -10.34 12.27 12.00
C ASP A 36 -10.17 13.79 12.20
N CYS A 37 -8.98 14.28 12.56
CA CYS A 37 -8.80 15.66 13.05
C CYS A 37 -7.74 16.51 12.31
N CYS A 38 -7.01 15.95 11.34
CA CYS A 38 -5.89 16.66 10.71
C CYS A 38 -5.85 16.43 9.19
N PRO A 39 -5.65 17.48 8.37
CA PRO A 39 -5.40 17.30 6.93
C PRO A 39 -4.05 16.64 6.63
N TYR A 40 -3.19 16.47 7.65
CA TYR A 40 -1.87 15.87 7.53
C TYR A 40 -1.75 14.62 8.40
N TYR A 41 -1.16 13.58 7.83
CA TYR A 41 -0.92 12.35 8.56
C TYR A 41 0.26 12.51 9.54
N GLN A 42 0.03 12.12 10.79
CA GLN A 42 1.05 12.12 11.85
C GLN A 42 1.20 10.71 12.45
N PRO A 43 2.40 10.09 12.34
CA PRO A 43 2.70 8.85 13.03
C PRO A 43 2.59 8.99 14.54
N ARG A 44 2.12 7.93 15.19
CA ARG A 44 2.07 7.82 16.64
C ARG A 44 3.46 7.71 17.23
N THR A 45 3.65 8.26 18.41
CA THR A 45 4.81 7.90 19.24
C THR A 45 4.47 6.63 20.01
N VAL A 46 5.19 5.55 19.77
CA VAL A 46 4.95 4.27 20.44
C VAL A 46 5.92 4.11 21.61
N LEU A 47 5.35 3.98 22.81
CA LEU A 47 6.10 3.74 24.06
C LEU A 47 5.81 2.33 24.53
N PHE A 48 6.85 1.60 24.93
CA PHE A 48 6.69 0.29 25.54
C PHE A 48 6.97 0.35 27.04
N LYS A 49 5.98 -0.02 27.88
CA LYS A 49 6.11 -0.13 29.33
C LYS A 49 6.32 -1.59 29.74
N ARG A 50 7.41 -1.87 30.45
CA ARG A 50 7.74 -3.23 30.93
C ARG A 50 6.99 -3.60 32.21
N PHE A 51 6.59 -2.61 33.00
CA PHE A 51 5.83 -2.75 34.24
C PHE A 51 5.04 -1.45 34.52
N PRO A 52 4.02 -1.46 35.40
CA PRO A 52 3.11 -0.32 35.61
C PRO A 52 3.79 1.02 35.89
N ASP A 53 4.92 1.01 36.61
CA ASP A 53 5.69 2.21 36.99
C ASP A 53 6.85 2.53 36.03
N ASP A 54 6.96 1.83 34.89
CA ASP A 54 8.01 2.11 33.89
C ASP A 54 7.69 3.42 33.14
N THR A 55 8.68 4.28 32.99
CA THR A 55 8.54 5.54 32.22
C THR A 55 8.32 5.27 30.73
N GLY A 56 8.56 4.04 30.29
CA GLY A 56 8.35 3.57 28.92
C GLY A 56 9.59 3.79 28.06
N HIS A 57 9.87 2.84 27.18
CA HIS A 57 10.92 2.95 26.16
C HIS A 57 10.28 3.33 24.83
N THR A 58 10.67 4.47 24.25
CA THR A 58 10.21 4.86 22.91
C THR A 58 10.79 3.92 21.86
N ILE A 59 9.91 3.27 21.09
CA ILE A 59 10.30 2.45 19.94
C ILE A 59 10.06 3.29 18.69
N GLY A 60 11.14 3.65 18.00
CA GLY A 60 11.10 4.44 16.76
C GLY A 60 12.07 5.63 16.76
N PRO A 61 12.12 6.40 15.65
CA PRO A 61 13.05 7.51 15.51
C PRO A 61 12.80 8.58 16.58
N GLN A 62 13.82 8.78 17.41
CA GLN A 62 13.88 9.87 18.37
C GLN A 62 13.70 11.21 17.64
N PRO A 63 12.92 12.17 18.17
CA PRO A 63 12.84 13.51 17.62
C PRO A 63 14.21 14.20 17.78
N GLY A 64 15.13 14.00 16.83
CA GLY A 64 16.46 14.61 16.85
C GLY A 64 17.59 13.91 16.08
N CYS A 65 17.39 12.70 15.55
CA CYS A 65 18.44 12.02 14.76
C CYS A 65 17.95 11.73 13.34
N ILE A 66 17.96 12.77 12.50
CA ILE A 66 18.18 12.61 11.06
C ILE A 66 19.48 13.35 10.79
N ASN A 67 20.53 12.58 10.45
CA ASN A 67 21.83 13.11 10.12
C ASN A 67 21.70 13.97 8.86
N TYR A 68 21.69 15.29 9.02
CA TYR A 68 22.06 16.19 7.93
C TYR A 68 23.55 15.98 7.66
N GLY A 69 23.84 15.27 6.59
CA GLY A 69 25.14 15.35 5.93
C GLY A 69 25.30 16.77 5.41
N ALA A 70 25.89 17.63 6.24
CA ALA A 70 26.43 18.91 5.83
C ALA A 70 27.42 18.66 4.71
N ASN A 71 27.19 19.29 3.55
CA ASN A 71 28.18 19.93 2.70
C ASN A 71 27.44 20.46 1.46
N TYR A 72 27.16 21.75 1.40
CA TYR A 72 27.77 22.67 0.43
C TYR A 72 27.46 24.11 0.84
N SER A 73 28.53 24.89 0.75
CA SER A 73 28.73 26.23 1.26
C SER A 73 28.04 27.33 0.45
N ALA A 74 27.49 28.29 1.21
CA ALA A 74 27.53 29.75 1.03
C ALA A 74 27.22 30.37 -0.36
N GLU A 75 26.17 31.20 -0.46
CA GLU A 75 26.26 32.65 -0.27
C GLU A 75 24.90 33.37 -0.50
N SER A 76 24.79 34.55 0.12
CA SER A 76 23.88 35.67 -0.17
C SER A 76 22.52 35.79 0.55
N ASN A 77 22.59 36.31 1.78
CA ASN A 77 21.93 37.54 2.25
C ASN A 77 20.61 38.02 1.60
N LYS A 78 19.52 38.03 2.40
CA LYS A 78 18.87 39.25 2.94
C LYS A 78 17.69 38.90 3.87
N PRO A 79 17.39 39.73 4.90
CA PRO A 79 16.35 39.47 5.88
C PRO A 79 15.01 40.06 5.43
N SER A 80 13.96 39.25 5.42
CA SER A 80 12.59 39.75 5.32
C SER A 80 11.75 39.19 6.47
N THR A 81 11.45 40.10 7.38
CA THR A 81 10.63 39.94 8.56
C THR A 81 9.18 39.75 8.16
N THR A 82 8.64 38.54 8.27
CA THR A 82 7.20 38.37 8.52
C THR A 82 6.99 37.11 9.35
N ILE A 83 6.84 37.32 10.64
CA ILE A 83 6.40 36.33 11.61
C ILE A 83 4.97 35.92 11.21
N ARG A 84 4.84 34.88 10.40
CA ARG A 84 3.58 34.16 10.23
C ARG A 84 3.62 33.01 11.23
N LYS A 85 2.76 33.14 12.25
CA LYS A 85 2.44 32.13 13.26
C LYS A 85 2.40 30.75 12.60
N VAL A 86 3.40 29.94 12.93
CA VAL A 86 3.46 28.53 12.61
C VAL A 86 2.21 27.88 13.18
N ALA A 87 1.46 27.21 12.31
CA ALA A 87 0.30 26.42 12.66
C ALA A 87 0.64 25.51 13.84
N GLY A 88 -0.26 25.45 14.83
CA GLY A 88 -0.05 24.76 16.09
C GLY A 88 0.47 23.34 15.86
N ALA A 89 1.52 22.99 16.60
CA ALA A 89 1.99 21.63 16.71
C ALA A 89 0.81 20.76 17.20
N ALA A 90 0.15 20.06 16.27
CA ALA A 90 -0.80 19.03 16.65
C ALA A 90 -0.06 18.04 17.56
N THR A 91 -0.65 17.77 18.72
CA THR A 91 -0.07 16.87 19.73
C THR A 91 0.04 15.48 19.11
N ARG A 92 1.28 15.02 18.87
CA ARG A 92 1.54 13.64 18.44
C ARG A 92 0.85 12.67 19.40
N SER A 93 -0.05 11.83 18.89
CA SER A 93 -0.72 10.80 19.68
C SER A 93 0.32 9.80 20.20
N VAL A 94 0.22 9.45 21.47
CA VAL A 94 1.13 8.51 22.14
C VAL A 94 0.38 7.20 22.34
N ALA A 95 0.89 6.11 21.77
CA ALA A 95 0.41 4.76 22.02
C ALA A 95 1.32 4.08 23.04
N VAL A 96 0.72 3.47 24.08
CA VAL A 96 1.47 2.77 25.12
C VAL A 96 1.22 1.28 25.00
N LEU A 97 2.30 0.52 24.81
CA LEU A 97 2.33 -0.93 24.71
C LEU A 97 2.79 -1.56 26.04
N THR A 98 2.29 -2.75 26.31
CA THR A 98 2.53 -3.56 27.51
C THR A 98 2.88 -5.00 27.13
N GLU A 99 3.11 -5.88 28.11
CA GLU A 99 3.37 -7.30 27.82
C GLU A 99 2.19 -7.99 27.09
N ASP A 100 0.95 -7.55 27.35
CA ASP A 100 -0.25 -8.13 26.75
C ASP A 100 -0.32 -7.91 25.22
N ASP A 101 0.32 -6.84 24.73
CA ASP A 101 0.42 -6.49 23.31
C ASP A 101 1.40 -7.39 22.54
N LEU A 102 2.31 -8.09 23.23
CA LEU A 102 3.31 -8.94 22.57
C LEU A 102 2.66 -10.07 21.78
N ARG A 103 1.59 -10.68 22.29
CA ARG A 103 0.96 -11.83 21.62
C ARG A 103 0.31 -11.41 20.29
N PRO A 104 -0.50 -10.33 20.22
CA PRO A 104 -0.94 -9.76 18.95
C PRO A 104 0.19 -9.37 18.00
N VAL A 105 1.21 -8.66 18.47
CA VAL A 105 2.34 -8.23 17.63
C VAL A 105 3.10 -9.42 17.04
N LEU A 106 3.30 -10.49 17.82
CA LEU A 106 3.88 -11.74 17.33
C LEU A 106 3.03 -12.43 16.26
N ARG A 107 1.69 -12.30 16.30
CA ARG A 107 0.84 -12.79 15.21
C ARG A 107 1.08 -12.01 13.93
N MET A 108 1.14 -10.68 14.00
CA MET A 108 1.45 -9.85 12.83
C MET A 108 2.84 -10.18 12.25
N CYS A 109 3.85 -10.38 13.11
CA CYS A 109 5.18 -10.83 12.68
C CYS A 109 5.14 -12.15 11.89
N ARG A 110 4.26 -13.10 12.25
CA ARG A 110 4.10 -14.35 11.49
C ARG A 110 3.50 -14.11 10.11
N VAL A 111 2.54 -13.21 10.00
CA VAL A 111 1.93 -12.80 8.72
C VAL A 111 3.01 -12.22 7.81
N VAL A 112 3.85 -11.33 8.35
CA VAL A 112 4.99 -10.74 7.64
C VAL A 112 5.93 -11.82 7.11
N ARG A 113 6.31 -12.81 7.95
CA ARG A 113 7.18 -13.92 7.52
C ARG A 113 6.58 -14.77 6.41
N ARG A 114 5.27 -15.02 6.43
CA ARG A 114 4.60 -15.75 5.34
C ARG A 114 4.67 -14.97 4.04
N TRP A 115 4.42 -13.66 4.09
CA TRP A 115 4.50 -12.81 2.91
C TRP A 115 5.94 -12.63 2.40
N GLU A 116 6.96 -12.56 3.26
CA GLU A 116 8.38 -12.58 2.83
C GLU A 116 8.72 -13.80 1.97
N GLN A 117 8.13 -14.96 2.30
CA GLN A 117 8.35 -16.21 1.59
C GLN A 117 7.55 -16.29 0.28
N LEU A 118 6.34 -15.74 0.27
CA LEU A 118 5.43 -15.78 -0.86
C LEU A 118 5.75 -14.71 -1.92
N PHE A 119 6.10 -13.50 -1.48
CA PHE A 119 6.25 -12.33 -2.34
C PHE A 119 7.13 -12.57 -3.58
N PRO A 120 8.34 -13.17 -3.46
CA PRO A 120 9.14 -13.49 -4.64
C PRO A 120 8.41 -14.29 -5.72
N GLN A 121 7.72 -15.35 -5.32
CA GLN A 121 7.04 -16.26 -6.24
C GLN A 121 5.95 -15.53 -7.02
N MET A 122 5.28 -14.58 -6.36
CA MET A 122 4.22 -13.78 -6.95
C MET A 122 4.79 -12.65 -7.81
N ARG A 123 5.89 -12.03 -7.39
CA ARG A 123 6.55 -10.94 -8.12
C ARG A 123 7.17 -11.42 -9.43
N TRP A 124 7.68 -12.65 -9.46
CA TRP A 124 8.25 -13.30 -10.65
C TRP A 124 7.25 -14.22 -11.38
N PHE A 125 5.95 -14.02 -11.19
CA PHE A 125 4.93 -14.87 -11.82
C PHE A 125 5.09 -15.01 -13.35
N TYR A 126 5.41 -13.92 -14.04
CA TYR A 126 5.62 -13.90 -15.50
C TYR A 126 7.06 -14.26 -15.93
N TYR A 127 8.00 -14.32 -14.98
CA TYR A 127 9.42 -14.60 -15.21
C TYR A 127 9.95 -15.58 -14.16
N PRO A 128 9.39 -16.81 -14.08
CA PRO A 128 9.70 -17.77 -13.02
C PRO A 128 11.18 -18.18 -12.99
N GLU A 129 11.88 -18.09 -14.12
CA GLU A 129 13.32 -18.32 -14.24
C GLU A 129 14.18 -17.33 -13.43
N ALA A 130 13.66 -16.13 -13.17
CA ALA A 130 14.32 -15.12 -12.35
C ALA A 130 13.94 -15.23 -10.85
N CYS A 131 13.05 -16.16 -10.49
CA CYS A 131 12.56 -16.31 -9.13
C CYS A 131 13.66 -16.76 -8.17
N ARG A 132 13.83 -15.99 -7.09
CA ARG A 132 14.78 -16.27 -6.01
C ARG A 132 14.23 -15.79 -4.68
N THR A 133 14.83 -16.20 -3.57
CA THR A 133 14.51 -15.59 -2.27
C THR A 133 14.95 -14.12 -2.21
N LEU A 134 14.30 -13.34 -1.35
CA LEU A 134 14.73 -11.96 -1.06
C LEU A 134 16.13 -11.94 -0.45
N ARG A 135 16.96 -11.01 -0.90
CA ARG A 135 18.30 -10.74 -0.37
C ARG A 135 18.21 -9.97 0.95
N ALA A 136 19.30 -9.96 1.70
CA ALA A 136 19.37 -9.31 3.00
C ALA A 136 18.97 -7.82 2.97
N GLN A 137 19.33 -7.10 1.89
CA GLN A 137 18.99 -5.70 1.68
C GLN A 137 17.59 -5.46 1.10
N GLU A 138 16.94 -6.48 0.54
CA GLU A 138 15.58 -6.40 0.01
C GLU A 138 14.54 -6.66 1.12
N LEU A 139 14.90 -7.47 2.13
CA LEU A 139 14.03 -7.78 3.25
C LEU A 139 13.54 -6.53 4.01
N PRO A 140 14.40 -5.55 4.39
CA PRO A 140 13.93 -4.31 5.01
C PRO A 140 13.03 -3.48 4.08
N ARG A 141 13.29 -3.46 2.77
CA ARG A 141 12.47 -2.76 1.76
C ARG A 141 11.10 -3.39 1.65
N PHE A 142 11.05 -4.71 1.53
CA PHE A 142 9.82 -5.49 1.52
C PHE A 142 8.99 -5.20 2.78
N ARG A 143 9.59 -5.34 3.97
CA ARG A 143 8.91 -5.11 5.24
C ARG A 143 8.36 -3.70 5.35
N ARG A 144 9.16 -2.69 5.02
CA ARG A 144 8.75 -1.29 5.01
C ARG A 144 7.56 -1.05 4.08
N ALA A 145 7.65 -1.47 2.81
CA ALA A 145 6.54 -1.40 1.87
C ALA A 145 5.30 -2.13 2.40
N PHE A 146 5.49 -3.30 2.99
CA PHE A 146 4.42 -4.13 3.53
C PHE A 146 3.71 -3.48 4.73
N TYR A 147 4.46 -2.91 5.67
CA TYR A 147 3.90 -2.21 6.82
C TYR A 147 3.13 -0.96 6.38
N ARG A 148 3.64 -0.22 5.39
CA ARG A 148 2.97 0.98 4.85
C ARG A 148 1.70 0.63 4.08
N TRP A 149 1.73 -0.43 3.28
CA TRP A 149 0.53 -0.95 2.60
C TRP A 149 -0.52 -1.40 3.63
N TRP A 150 -0.12 -2.16 4.65
CA TRP A 150 -1.02 -2.59 5.72
C TRP A 150 -1.61 -1.40 6.47
N LEU A 151 -0.78 -0.44 6.87
CA LEU A 151 -1.19 0.77 7.56
C LEU A 151 -2.19 1.60 6.73
N TYR A 152 -1.92 1.76 5.43
CA TYR A 152 -2.82 2.44 4.51
C TYR A 152 -4.17 1.73 4.42
N GLY A 153 -4.15 0.40 4.28
CA GLY A 153 -5.35 -0.43 4.26
C GLY A 153 -6.16 -0.26 5.54
N THR A 154 -5.51 -0.29 6.70
CA THR A 154 -6.16 -0.06 8.00
C THR A 154 -6.85 1.29 8.08
N TYR A 155 -6.20 2.38 7.65
CA TYR A 155 -6.80 3.72 7.69
C TYR A 155 -7.90 3.97 6.66
N PHE A 156 -7.73 3.49 5.42
CA PHE A 156 -8.51 4.00 4.29
C PHE A 156 -9.30 2.95 3.52
N HIS A 157 -9.06 1.65 3.79
CA HIS A 157 -9.74 0.50 3.18
C HIS A 157 -10.40 -0.44 4.20
N GLY A 158 -10.19 -0.20 5.50
CA GLY A 158 -10.82 -0.92 6.59
C GLY A 158 -12.20 -0.37 6.97
N GLU A 159 -12.61 -0.66 8.20
CA GLU A 159 -13.95 -0.34 8.73
C GLU A 159 -14.13 1.15 9.12
N TRP A 160 -13.06 1.93 9.14
CA TRP A 160 -13.13 3.33 9.55
C TRP A 160 -13.70 4.22 8.46
N THR A 161 -14.35 5.31 8.88
CA THR A 161 -14.96 6.25 7.94
C THR A 161 -13.86 6.91 7.12
N ARG A 162 -13.95 6.80 5.79
CA ARG A 162 -12.97 7.44 4.92
C ARG A 162 -13.06 8.97 5.07
N PRO A 163 -11.94 9.67 5.34
CA PRO A 163 -11.96 11.13 5.53
C PRO A 163 -12.43 11.90 4.29
N GLN A 164 -12.13 11.40 3.10
CA GLN A 164 -12.55 11.97 1.82
C GLN A 164 -13.03 10.89 0.86
N ILE A 165 -14.27 11.01 0.39
CA ILE A 165 -14.88 10.03 -0.51
C ILE A 165 -14.25 10.10 -1.91
N GLY A 166 -13.93 11.31 -2.40
CA GLY A 166 -13.48 11.52 -3.78
C GLY A 166 -12.08 10.99 -4.07
N HIS A 167 -11.74 11.03 -5.36
CA HIS A 167 -10.39 10.69 -5.83
C HIS A 167 -9.27 11.51 -5.22
N PRO A 168 -8.10 10.91 -4.98
CA PRO A 168 -6.91 11.69 -4.68
C PRO A 168 -6.53 12.51 -5.92
N ILE A 169 -6.11 13.75 -5.69
CA ILE A 169 -5.70 14.69 -6.73
C ILE A 169 -4.36 15.31 -6.28
N PRO A 170 -3.38 15.53 -7.18
CA PRO A 170 -2.16 16.25 -6.85
C PRO A 170 -2.43 17.62 -6.21
N PHE A 171 -1.57 18.00 -5.27
CA PHE A 171 -1.58 19.28 -4.56
C PHE A 171 -2.80 19.56 -3.68
N VAL A 172 -3.63 18.54 -3.40
CA VAL A 172 -4.76 18.64 -2.47
C VAL A 172 -4.31 18.35 -1.03
N LEU A 173 -4.95 19.03 -0.08
CA LEU A 173 -4.90 18.73 1.35
C LEU A 173 -5.76 17.51 1.68
N ASP A 174 -5.22 16.34 1.36
CA ASP A 174 -5.80 15.03 1.62
C ASP A 174 -4.84 14.25 2.54
N VAL A 175 -5.36 13.72 3.65
CA VAL A 175 -4.57 12.96 4.63
C VAL A 175 -3.95 11.70 4.02
N ARG A 176 -4.59 11.09 3.01
CA ARG A 176 -4.07 9.93 2.27
C ARG A 176 -2.82 10.31 1.47
N VAL A 177 -2.90 11.43 0.76
CA VAL A 177 -1.76 11.96 -0.02
C VAL A 177 -0.68 12.48 0.92
N SER A 178 -1.05 13.13 2.03
CA SER A 178 -0.12 13.57 3.07
C SER A 178 0.69 12.42 3.65
N GLN A 179 0.08 11.25 3.89
CA GLN A 179 0.82 10.07 4.32
C GLN A 179 1.88 9.68 3.28
N MET A 180 1.52 9.63 1.99
CA MET A 180 2.45 9.27 0.92
C MET A 180 3.58 10.29 0.74
N ARG A 181 3.32 11.59 0.92
CA ARG A 181 4.36 12.64 0.82
C ARG A 181 5.51 12.44 1.79
N ARG A 182 5.29 11.70 2.88
CA ARG A 182 6.33 11.41 3.88
C ARG A 182 7.41 10.48 3.37
N TYR A 183 7.08 9.66 2.38
CA TYR A 183 7.96 8.61 1.87
C TYR A 183 8.75 9.12 0.68
N SER A 184 10.02 8.73 0.57
CA SER A 184 10.87 9.09 -0.57
C SER A 184 10.34 8.45 -1.87
N THR A 185 10.81 8.90 -3.04
CA THR A 185 10.41 8.30 -4.32
C THR A 185 10.83 6.85 -4.40
N ALA A 186 12.04 6.50 -3.92
CA ALA A 186 12.47 5.11 -3.81
C ALA A 186 11.48 4.26 -2.98
N GLU A 187 11.07 4.76 -1.82
CA GLU A 187 10.13 4.05 -0.95
C GLU A 187 8.70 3.96 -1.53
N LEU A 188 8.26 4.99 -2.27
CA LEU A 188 6.98 4.96 -2.99
C LEU A 188 6.99 3.93 -4.12
N MET A 189 8.12 3.78 -4.81
CA MET A 189 8.31 2.75 -5.84
C MET A 189 8.34 1.35 -5.23
N GLU A 190 8.97 1.16 -4.06
CA GLU A 190 8.90 -0.10 -3.29
C GLU A 190 7.46 -0.46 -2.92
N LEU A 191 6.68 0.53 -2.46
CA LEU A 191 5.28 0.36 -2.11
C LEU A 191 4.40 0.03 -3.33
N LEU A 192 4.66 0.69 -4.46
CA LEU A 192 3.95 0.44 -5.70
C LEU A 192 4.27 -0.96 -6.26
N ASP A 193 5.52 -1.40 -6.20
CA ASP A 193 5.95 -2.74 -6.60
C ASP A 193 5.26 -3.83 -5.77
N LEU A 194 5.16 -3.62 -4.45
CA LEU A 194 4.37 -4.50 -3.58
C LEU A 194 2.90 -4.53 -3.99
N HIS A 195 2.28 -3.35 -4.14
CA HIS A 195 0.86 -3.24 -4.45
C HIS A 195 0.51 -3.93 -5.78
N GLU A 196 1.27 -3.68 -6.83
CA GLU A 196 1.07 -4.38 -8.11
C GLU A 196 1.27 -5.89 -7.98
N THR A 197 2.18 -6.33 -7.10
CA THR A 197 2.31 -7.78 -6.78
C THR A 197 1.08 -8.32 -6.06
N MET A 198 0.48 -7.57 -5.15
CA MET A 198 -0.78 -7.98 -4.51
C MET A 198 -1.92 -8.05 -5.52
N LYS A 199 -1.98 -7.11 -6.48
CA LYS A 199 -2.93 -7.14 -7.58
C LYS A 199 -2.73 -8.36 -8.48
N ASP A 200 -1.49 -8.79 -8.73
CA ASP A 200 -1.20 -10.06 -9.41
C ASP A 200 -1.68 -11.27 -8.59
N VAL A 201 -1.45 -11.30 -7.26
CA VAL A 201 -1.97 -12.38 -6.40
C VAL A 201 -3.49 -12.47 -6.51
N ILE A 202 -4.15 -11.31 -6.45
CA ILE A 202 -5.61 -11.22 -6.58
C ILE A 202 -6.04 -11.71 -7.95
N LEU A 203 -5.45 -11.18 -9.02
CA LEU A 203 -5.79 -11.51 -10.40
C LEU A 203 -5.55 -12.99 -10.72
N HIS A 204 -4.50 -13.62 -10.19
CA HIS A 204 -4.06 -14.97 -10.57
C HIS A 204 -4.45 -16.08 -9.59
N TYR A 205 -4.78 -15.77 -8.34
CA TYR A 205 -5.07 -16.79 -7.33
C TYR A 205 -6.43 -16.62 -6.66
N ILE A 206 -6.90 -15.38 -6.44
CA ILE A 206 -8.12 -15.11 -5.68
C ILE A 206 -9.32 -14.92 -6.62
N CYS A 207 -9.19 -14.01 -7.59
CA CYS A 207 -10.21 -13.62 -8.54
C CYS A 207 -10.30 -14.42 -9.87
N PRO A 208 -9.38 -15.30 -10.30
CA PRO A 208 -9.53 -16.00 -11.59
C PRO A 208 -10.22 -17.36 -11.47
N ARG A 209 -10.56 -17.81 -10.27
CA ARG A 209 -11.31 -19.08 -10.08
C ARG A 209 -12.81 -18.90 -10.24
N LEU A 210 -13.19 -18.18 -11.30
CA LEU A 210 -14.59 -17.90 -11.63
C LEU A 210 -15.16 -18.90 -12.64
N ASP A 211 -14.35 -19.67 -13.37
CA ASP A 211 -14.72 -20.99 -13.90
C ASP A 211 -13.47 -21.73 -14.46
N PRO A 212 -13.15 -22.97 -14.01
CA PRO A 212 -12.12 -23.81 -14.65
C PRO A 212 -12.44 -24.22 -16.11
N THR A 213 -13.69 -24.12 -16.59
CA THR A 213 -14.02 -24.41 -18.00
C THR A 213 -13.51 -23.35 -18.98
N TYR A 214 -13.14 -22.16 -18.49
CA TYR A 214 -12.62 -21.08 -19.34
C TYR A 214 -11.29 -21.44 -20.01
N GLN A 215 -10.45 -22.22 -19.32
CA GLN A 215 -9.15 -22.69 -19.81
C GLN A 215 -9.26 -23.74 -20.91
N LEU A 216 -10.44 -24.34 -21.09
CA LEU A 216 -10.70 -25.37 -22.12
C LEU A 216 -11.30 -24.79 -23.42
N SER A 217 -11.53 -23.47 -23.48
CA SER A 217 -12.07 -22.83 -24.69
C SER A 217 -10.99 -22.73 -25.78
N HIS A 218 -11.27 -23.29 -26.97
CA HIS A 218 -10.34 -23.38 -28.10
C HIS A 218 -10.00 -22.04 -28.77
N ASN A 219 -10.59 -20.95 -28.28
CA ASN A 219 -10.36 -19.58 -28.74
C ASN A 219 -10.63 -18.65 -27.54
N PRO A 220 -9.63 -18.34 -26.70
CA PRO A 220 -9.84 -17.39 -25.62
C PRO A 220 -10.03 -16.01 -26.27
N ALA A 221 -11.27 -15.55 -26.38
CA ALA A 221 -11.53 -14.13 -26.61
C ALA A 221 -10.78 -13.34 -25.53
N PRO A 222 -10.25 -12.13 -25.82
CA PRO A 222 -9.35 -11.39 -24.93
C PRO A 222 -10.15 -10.73 -23.80
N LEU A 223 -10.80 -11.55 -22.97
CA LEU A 223 -11.69 -11.12 -21.89
C LEU A 223 -10.95 -11.02 -20.56
N MET A 224 -9.82 -11.72 -20.40
CA MET A 224 -8.74 -11.14 -19.60
C MET A 224 -8.21 -10.00 -20.47
N GLU A 225 -8.90 -8.87 -20.39
CA GLU A 225 -8.42 -7.56 -20.83
C GLU A 225 -6.95 -7.45 -20.40
N LYS A 226 -6.13 -6.65 -21.05
CA LYS A 226 -4.69 -6.57 -20.72
C LYS A 226 -4.47 -6.01 -19.31
N VAL A 227 -4.89 -6.65 -18.21
CA VAL A 227 -4.82 -6.19 -16.82
C VAL A 227 -3.48 -6.58 -16.18
N GLY A 228 -2.46 -6.85 -17.01
CA GLY A 228 -1.11 -7.13 -16.53
C GLY A 228 -0.50 -5.90 -15.83
N ARG A 229 0.50 -6.15 -14.97
CA ARG A 229 1.25 -5.10 -14.24
C ARG A 229 1.63 -3.91 -15.14
N GLU A 230 2.20 -4.18 -16.32
CA GLU A 230 2.61 -3.12 -17.26
C GLU A 230 1.44 -2.21 -17.68
N HIS A 231 0.27 -2.79 -17.96
CA HIS A 231 -0.92 -2.02 -18.31
C HIS A 231 -1.43 -1.26 -17.09
N SER A 232 -1.59 -1.92 -15.94
CA SER A 232 -2.01 -1.28 -14.68
C SER A 232 -1.14 -0.05 -14.35
N LEU A 233 0.18 -0.15 -14.55
CA LEU A 233 1.11 0.95 -14.38
C LEU A 233 0.96 2.04 -15.46
N LYS A 234 0.61 1.71 -16.70
CA LYS A 234 0.44 2.67 -17.82
C LYS A 234 -0.93 3.35 -17.85
N THR A 235 -2.03 2.59 -17.80
CA THR A 235 -3.40 3.10 -17.91
C THR A 235 -3.92 3.68 -16.61
N THR A 236 -3.16 3.55 -15.52
CA THR A 236 -3.38 4.22 -14.25
C THR A 236 -4.71 3.83 -13.59
N TRP A 237 -5.16 4.67 -12.67
CA TRP A 237 -6.48 4.59 -12.07
C TRP A 237 -7.64 4.67 -13.10
N ASN A 238 -7.41 5.30 -14.27
CA ASN A 238 -8.42 5.47 -15.31
C ASN A 238 -8.87 4.15 -15.97
N ASP A 239 -8.15 3.06 -15.74
CA ASP A 239 -8.62 1.74 -16.13
C ASP A 239 -9.86 1.35 -15.31
N GLN A 240 -11.02 1.55 -15.91
CA GLN A 240 -12.33 1.15 -15.41
C GLN A 240 -12.84 -0.10 -16.13
N SER A 241 -11.94 -0.88 -16.75
CA SER A 241 -12.27 -2.22 -17.21
C SER A 241 -12.88 -3.05 -16.08
N LYS A 242 -13.74 -4.00 -16.45
CA LYS A 242 -14.45 -4.83 -15.48
C LYS A 242 -13.47 -5.57 -14.57
N TRP A 243 -12.43 -6.16 -15.15
CA TRP A 243 -11.40 -6.86 -14.39
C TRP A 243 -10.53 -5.94 -13.54
N ALA A 244 -10.13 -4.76 -14.03
CA ALA A 244 -9.39 -3.82 -13.20
C ALA A 244 -10.23 -3.35 -12.01
N ARG A 245 -11.53 -3.07 -12.20
CA ARG A 245 -12.44 -2.71 -11.11
C ARG A 245 -12.55 -3.83 -10.07
N ILE A 246 -12.64 -5.08 -10.51
CA ILE A 246 -12.67 -6.25 -9.61
C ILE A 246 -11.37 -6.32 -8.81
N VAL A 247 -10.22 -6.38 -9.49
CA VAL A 247 -8.91 -6.47 -8.84
C VAL A 247 -8.69 -5.32 -7.86
N LYS A 248 -9.02 -4.07 -8.25
CA LYS A 248 -8.93 -2.89 -7.38
C LYS A 248 -9.87 -2.96 -6.18
N THR A 249 -11.01 -3.63 -6.28
CA THR A 249 -11.93 -3.81 -5.15
C THR A 249 -11.36 -4.81 -4.15
N TYR A 250 -10.85 -5.95 -4.62
CA TYR A 250 -10.20 -6.96 -3.78
C TYR A 250 -8.86 -6.52 -3.20
N ALA A 251 -8.18 -5.55 -3.83
CA ALA A 251 -6.93 -4.99 -3.32
C ALA A 251 -7.09 -4.13 -2.05
N LYS A 252 -8.34 -3.93 -1.58
CA LYS A 252 -8.65 -3.34 -0.26
C LYS A 252 -8.53 -4.33 0.89
N LEU A 253 -8.48 -5.62 0.60
CA LEU A 253 -8.31 -6.66 1.63
C LEU A 253 -6.92 -6.55 2.25
N GLY A 254 -6.85 -6.78 3.56
CA GLY A 254 -5.62 -6.73 4.31
C GLY A 254 -4.75 -7.98 4.09
N PRO A 255 -3.50 -7.96 4.57
CA PRO A 255 -2.57 -9.06 4.38
C PRO A 255 -3.03 -10.39 4.99
N GLU A 256 -3.75 -10.37 6.11
CA GLU A 256 -4.25 -11.57 6.76
C GLU A 256 -5.36 -12.23 5.93
N GLU A 257 -6.30 -11.43 5.40
CA GLU A 257 -7.40 -11.90 4.57
C GLU A 257 -6.89 -12.44 3.24
N LEU A 258 -6.01 -11.69 2.56
CA LEU A 258 -5.42 -12.13 1.30
C LEU A 258 -4.62 -13.42 1.47
N MET A 259 -3.85 -13.56 2.57
CA MET A 259 -3.14 -14.80 2.88
C MET A 259 -4.10 -15.96 3.17
N HIS A 260 -5.18 -15.72 3.92
CA HIS A 260 -6.21 -16.73 4.21
C HIS A 260 -6.86 -17.23 2.92
N TYR A 261 -7.28 -16.33 2.02
CA TYR A 261 -7.85 -16.73 0.74
C TYR A 261 -6.84 -17.45 -0.15
N PHE A 262 -5.58 -17.01 -0.16
CA PHE A 262 -4.50 -17.65 -0.90
C PHE A 262 -4.21 -19.08 -0.41
N GLU A 263 -4.12 -19.30 0.91
CA GLU A 263 -3.89 -20.62 1.49
C GLU A 263 -5.08 -21.58 1.25
N ASN A 264 -6.29 -21.02 1.10
CA ASN A 264 -7.53 -21.78 0.95
C ASN A 264 -8.13 -21.72 -0.47
N ILE A 265 -7.35 -21.36 -1.51
CA ILE A 265 -7.86 -21.17 -2.89
C ILE A 265 -8.66 -22.34 -3.46
N TYR A 266 -8.40 -23.57 -3.03
CA TYR A 266 -9.14 -24.76 -3.49
C TYR A 266 -10.49 -24.93 -2.78
N SER A 267 -10.67 -24.29 -1.62
CA SER A 267 -11.86 -24.37 -0.79
C SER A 267 -12.85 -23.22 -1.05
N TYR A 268 -12.43 -22.19 -1.78
CA TYR A 268 -13.23 -21.00 -2.08
C TYR A 268 -13.70 -20.99 -3.53
N THR A 269 -15.00 -21.23 -3.74
CA THR A 269 -15.67 -20.86 -4.99
C THR A 269 -15.93 -19.35 -5.00
N ARG A 270 -16.14 -18.76 -6.18
CA ARG A 270 -16.54 -17.34 -6.30
C ARG A 270 -17.68 -16.96 -5.38
N LYS A 271 -18.78 -17.72 -5.45
CA LYS A 271 -20.01 -17.42 -4.70
C LYS A 271 -19.74 -17.43 -3.19
N ARG A 272 -18.89 -18.37 -2.73
CA ARG A 272 -18.46 -18.41 -1.33
C ARG A 272 -17.63 -17.19 -0.96
N LEU A 273 -16.61 -16.86 -1.76
CA LEU A 273 -15.75 -15.69 -1.53
C LEU A 273 -16.56 -14.40 -1.43
N ILE A 274 -17.45 -14.15 -2.40
CA ILE A 274 -18.32 -12.96 -2.42
C ILE A 274 -19.25 -12.94 -1.20
N ALA A 275 -19.89 -14.07 -0.89
CA ALA A 275 -20.81 -14.15 0.24
C ALA A 275 -20.12 -13.88 1.58
N GLU A 276 -18.93 -14.43 1.78
CA GLU A 276 -18.13 -14.24 3.00
C GLU A 276 -17.68 -12.80 3.14
N ILE A 277 -17.11 -12.20 2.09
CA ILE A 277 -16.67 -10.80 2.11
C ILE A 277 -17.85 -9.85 2.34
N ARG A 278 -19.02 -10.07 1.70
CA ARG A 278 -20.20 -9.22 1.91
C ARG A 278 -20.74 -9.32 3.34
N LEU A 279 -20.60 -10.49 3.97
CA LEU A 279 -21.02 -10.71 5.36
C LEU A 279 -20.09 -9.96 6.32
N GLU A 280 -18.78 -10.02 6.09
CA GLU A 280 -17.78 -9.35 6.93
C GLU A 280 -17.72 -7.84 6.68
N ARG A 281 -17.91 -7.41 5.42
CA ARG A 281 -17.76 -6.02 4.95
C ARG A 281 -18.93 -5.60 4.05
N PRO A 282 -20.07 -5.17 4.62
CA PRO A 282 -21.25 -4.79 3.83
C PRO A 282 -21.02 -3.64 2.83
N THR A 283 -20.03 -2.78 3.08
CA THR A 283 -19.69 -1.61 2.25
C THR A 283 -18.56 -1.91 1.24
N PHE A 284 -18.15 -3.17 1.10
CA PHE A 284 -16.98 -3.55 0.30
C PHE A 284 -17.03 -3.12 -1.17
N THR A 285 -18.20 -2.98 -1.77
CA THR A 285 -18.34 -2.54 -3.19
C THR A 285 -18.63 -1.05 -3.35
N PHE A 286 -18.64 -0.27 -2.28
CA PHE A 286 -18.94 1.17 -2.36
C PHE A 286 -17.87 1.95 -3.13
N ASP A 287 -16.64 1.45 -3.09
CA ASP A 287 -15.49 2.04 -3.75
C ASP A 287 -14.44 0.98 -4.11
N GLN A 288 -13.36 1.44 -4.73
CA GLN A 288 -12.18 0.67 -5.08
C GLN A 288 -10.99 1.08 -4.17
N GLU A 289 -9.87 0.35 -4.22
CA GLU A 289 -8.62 0.75 -3.55
C GLU A 289 -8.19 2.16 -3.95
N SER A 290 -7.35 2.85 -3.18
CA SER A 290 -6.95 4.23 -3.49
C SER A 290 -5.45 4.45 -3.36
N LEU A 291 -4.71 3.40 -3.01
CA LEU A 291 -3.29 3.48 -2.72
C LEU A 291 -2.49 3.81 -3.99
N GLN A 292 -2.78 3.11 -5.10
CA GLN A 292 -2.08 3.38 -6.36
C GLN A 292 -2.29 4.84 -6.79
N GLY A 293 -3.51 5.37 -6.63
CA GLY A 293 -3.84 6.76 -6.94
C GLY A 293 -3.05 7.77 -6.11
N VAL A 294 -2.99 7.60 -4.78
CA VAL A 294 -2.28 8.55 -3.91
C VAL A 294 -0.77 8.53 -4.11
N ILE A 295 -0.18 7.35 -4.38
CA ILE A 295 1.24 7.24 -4.71
C ILE A 295 1.54 8.08 -5.95
N ARG A 296 0.74 7.90 -7.01
CA ARG A 296 0.91 8.64 -8.26
C ARG A 296 0.72 10.14 -8.09
N CYS A 297 -0.24 10.58 -7.28
CA CYS A 297 -0.38 12.00 -6.98
C CYS A 297 0.93 12.59 -6.45
N VAL A 298 1.62 11.90 -5.53
CA VAL A 298 2.90 12.39 -4.99
C VAL A 298 4.02 12.34 -6.02
N LEU A 299 4.07 11.29 -6.86
CA LEU A 299 5.07 11.21 -7.95
C LEU A 299 4.85 12.32 -8.99
N GLU A 300 3.60 12.63 -9.33
CA GLU A 300 3.23 13.74 -10.21
C GLU A 300 3.59 15.11 -9.59
N GLU A 301 3.34 15.30 -8.29
CA GLU A 301 3.78 16.50 -7.56
C GLU A 301 5.29 16.72 -7.68
N ARG A 302 6.08 15.65 -7.48
CA ARG A 302 7.54 15.69 -7.62
C ARG A 302 8.01 15.92 -9.05
N GLN A 303 7.37 15.28 -10.03
CA GLN A 303 7.67 15.51 -11.44
C GLN A 303 7.45 16.98 -11.83
N LEU A 304 6.37 17.60 -11.33
CA LEU A 304 6.02 18.98 -11.64
C LEU A 304 6.87 20.02 -10.89
N VAL A 305 7.26 19.75 -9.65
CA VAL A 305 8.02 20.70 -8.82
C VAL A 305 9.52 20.54 -8.97
N ASP A 306 10.01 19.29 -8.96
CA ASP A 306 11.43 18.96 -8.89
C ASP A 306 12.01 18.55 -10.26
N ASN A 307 11.18 18.53 -11.33
CA ASN A 307 11.53 18.09 -12.69
C ASN A 307 12.15 16.68 -12.73
N LEU A 308 11.77 15.81 -11.80
CA LEU A 308 12.27 14.44 -11.74
C LEU A 308 11.61 13.60 -12.85
N PRO A 309 12.38 12.87 -13.69
CA PRO A 309 11.83 12.05 -14.77
C PRO A 309 11.28 10.72 -14.23
N ILE A 310 10.28 10.80 -13.35
CA ILE A 310 9.69 9.63 -12.71
C ILE A 310 8.63 9.04 -13.62
N ILE A 311 8.88 7.85 -14.16
CA ILE A 311 7.89 7.08 -14.93
C ILE A 311 7.68 5.75 -14.20
N PRO A 312 6.55 5.56 -13.52
CA PRO A 312 6.22 4.26 -12.94
C PRO A 312 6.10 3.21 -14.05
N GLY A 313 7.09 2.32 -14.14
CA GLY A 313 7.14 1.21 -15.09
C GLY A 313 7.40 -0.11 -14.38
N ASP A 314 7.02 -1.21 -15.03
CA ASP A 314 7.42 -2.51 -14.52
C ASP A 314 8.94 -2.60 -14.58
N CYS A 315 9.56 -2.97 -13.45
CA CYS A 315 11.00 -3.08 -13.30
C CYS A 315 11.78 -1.74 -13.42
N GLU A 316 11.15 -0.57 -13.22
CA GLU A 316 11.85 0.75 -13.15
C GLU A 316 12.34 1.10 -11.72
N GLY A 317 12.31 0.13 -10.81
CA GLY A 317 12.62 0.27 -9.39
C GLY A 317 11.67 -0.58 -8.55
N GLY A 318 11.89 -0.62 -7.23
CA GLY A 318 11.02 -1.36 -6.31
C GLY A 318 11.76 -2.06 -5.19
N ILE A 319 11.19 -3.16 -4.72
CA ILE A 319 11.72 -3.93 -3.60
C ILE A 319 12.98 -4.71 -4.01
N LEU A 320 13.00 -5.20 -5.24
CA LEU A 320 14.05 -6.07 -5.77
C LEU A 320 15.24 -5.28 -6.30
N ASP A 321 16.43 -5.82 -6.08
CA ASP A 321 17.66 -5.41 -6.77
C ASP A 321 17.75 -6.09 -8.13
N PHE A 322 18.06 -5.28 -9.14
CA PHE A 322 18.23 -5.71 -10.52
C PHE A 322 19.71 -5.83 -10.94
N ASP A 323 20.63 -5.38 -10.09
CA ASP A 323 22.08 -5.36 -10.29
C ASP A 323 22.52 -4.56 -11.54
N ASP A 324 21.80 -3.46 -11.83
CA ASP A 324 22.10 -2.55 -12.95
C ASP A 324 21.90 -1.07 -12.59
N GLU A 325 21.87 -0.20 -13.59
CA GLU A 325 21.73 1.26 -13.42
C GLU A 325 20.50 1.67 -12.60
N ARG A 326 19.45 0.83 -12.55
CA ARG A 326 18.22 1.12 -11.79
C ARG A 326 18.50 1.20 -10.29
N ASP A 327 19.36 0.33 -9.78
CA ASP A 327 19.72 0.30 -8.36
C ASP A 327 20.52 1.54 -7.96
N VAL A 328 21.32 2.09 -8.88
CA VAL A 328 22.05 3.35 -8.70
C VAL A 328 21.06 4.52 -8.68
N ARG A 329 20.16 4.59 -9.66
CA ARG A 329 19.13 5.65 -9.72
C ARG A 329 18.22 5.66 -8.49
N ARG A 330 17.96 4.50 -7.89
CA ARG A 330 17.20 4.40 -6.64
C ARG A 330 17.82 5.26 -5.53
N MET A 331 19.14 5.32 -5.44
CA MET A 331 19.88 6.08 -4.41
C MET A 331 19.63 7.58 -4.52
N ASP A 332 19.46 8.10 -5.73
CA ASP A 332 19.17 9.52 -5.99
C ASP A 332 17.79 9.93 -5.41
N PHE A 333 16.93 8.96 -5.15
CA PHE A 333 15.54 9.12 -4.72
C PHE A 333 15.27 8.68 -3.27
N GLU A 334 16.30 8.53 -2.45
CA GLU A 334 16.15 8.09 -1.04
C GLU A 334 15.79 9.24 -0.07
N GLN A 335 15.98 10.51 -0.45
CA GLN A 335 15.91 11.64 0.49
C GLN A 335 14.92 12.75 0.09
N ASP A 336 14.10 12.54 -0.94
CA ASP A 336 13.10 13.50 -1.44
C ASP A 336 11.72 13.39 -0.74
N GLY A 337 11.64 12.63 0.36
CA GLY A 337 10.49 12.52 1.25
C GLY A 337 10.29 13.75 2.14
N ARG A 338 9.03 14.05 2.52
CA ARG A 338 8.68 15.19 3.38
C ARG A 338 8.30 14.75 4.78
N VAL A 339 9.16 15.02 5.76
CA VAL A 339 8.98 14.54 7.15
C VAL A 339 7.62 14.89 7.78
N ASP A 340 7.01 16.00 7.38
CA ASP A 340 5.73 16.50 7.90
C ASP A 340 4.50 16.15 7.02
N GLY A 341 4.71 15.57 5.83
CA GLY A 341 3.64 15.24 4.89
C GLY A 341 2.93 16.46 4.29
N THR A 342 3.54 17.65 4.35
CA THR A 342 2.95 18.90 3.82
C THR A 342 3.14 19.04 2.32
N LEU A 343 2.44 20.01 1.71
CA LEU A 343 2.59 20.35 0.29
C LEU A 343 4.00 20.88 -0.04
N PRO A 344 4.41 20.80 -1.32
CA PRO A 344 5.62 21.47 -1.78
C PRO A 344 5.67 22.97 -1.48
N PRO A 345 6.82 23.54 -1.06
CA PRO A 345 6.92 24.94 -0.74
C PRO A 345 6.61 25.77 -1.98
N GLY A 346 5.82 26.82 -1.81
CA GLY A 346 5.43 27.70 -2.92
C GLY A 346 4.29 27.18 -3.79
N VAL A 347 3.76 25.98 -3.54
CA VAL A 347 2.59 25.47 -4.26
C VAL A 347 1.30 25.81 -3.49
N PRO A 348 0.32 26.51 -4.12
CA PRO A 348 -0.95 26.76 -3.48
C PRO A 348 -1.74 25.45 -3.33
N ALA A 349 -2.42 25.29 -2.20
CA ALA A 349 -3.32 24.15 -1.99
C ALA A 349 -4.45 24.18 -3.02
N VAL A 350 -4.68 23.04 -3.68
CA VAL A 350 -5.83 22.84 -4.57
C VAL A 350 -7.02 22.42 -3.71
N GLN A 351 -8.17 23.05 -3.95
CA GLN A 351 -9.41 22.65 -3.30
C GLN A 351 -10.05 21.50 -4.09
N GLN A 352 -10.28 20.37 -3.42
CA GLN A 352 -10.97 19.24 -4.04
C GLN A 352 -12.49 19.41 -3.94
N PHE A 353 -13.13 19.51 -5.11
CA PHE A 353 -14.60 19.56 -5.22
C PHE A 353 -15.20 18.23 -5.68
N SER A 354 -14.38 17.33 -6.24
CA SER A 354 -14.85 16.03 -6.73
C SER A 354 -15.16 15.10 -5.56
N ARG A 355 -16.39 14.59 -5.55
CA ARG A 355 -16.84 13.49 -4.69
C ARG A 355 -16.87 12.16 -5.44
N HIS A 356 -16.39 12.12 -6.68
CA HIS A 356 -16.44 10.90 -7.48
C HIS A 356 -15.44 9.87 -6.93
N SER A 357 -15.97 8.72 -6.56
CA SER A 357 -15.23 7.49 -6.30
C SER A 357 -15.87 6.38 -7.14
N PRO A 358 -15.12 5.72 -8.02
CA PRO A 358 -15.53 4.61 -8.83
C PRO A 358 -16.00 3.52 -7.91
N ARG A 359 -17.20 3.05 -8.22
CA ARG A 359 -17.82 1.98 -7.49
C ARG A 359 -16.98 0.72 -7.63
N GLY A 360 -16.83 0.00 -6.52
CA GLY A 360 -16.23 -1.32 -6.50
C GLY A 360 -17.04 -2.34 -7.32
N ASP A 361 -16.40 -3.46 -7.61
CA ASP A 361 -16.98 -4.61 -8.30
C ASP A 361 -16.44 -5.87 -7.61
N ASP A 362 -17.31 -6.74 -7.13
CA ASP A 362 -16.89 -8.00 -6.49
C ASP A 362 -16.94 -9.20 -7.45
N GLY A 363 -17.33 -8.97 -8.72
CA GLY A 363 -17.37 -9.99 -9.76
C GLY A 363 -18.60 -10.88 -9.75
N GLU A 364 -19.67 -10.54 -9.02
CA GLU A 364 -20.94 -11.30 -8.99
C GLU A 364 -21.50 -11.53 -10.40
N TYR A 365 -21.56 -10.47 -11.21
CA TYR A 365 -22.18 -10.47 -12.55
C TYR A 365 -21.23 -10.85 -13.69
N LEU A 366 -20.12 -11.55 -13.42
CA LEU A 366 -19.19 -11.96 -14.49
C LEU A 366 -19.76 -13.07 -15.39
N GLU A 367 -20.48 -14.05 -14.83
CA GLU A 367 -21.01 -15.20 -15.59
C GLU A 367 -22.29 -14.87 -16.41
N GLU A 368 -23.16 -14.01 -15.89
CA GLU A 368 -24.45 -13.67 -16.54
C GLU A 368 -24.23 -12.95 -17.89
N GLU A 369 -23.19 -12.12 -17.99
CA GLU A 369 -22.81 -11.47 -19.25
C GLU A 369 -22.12 -12.41 -20.23
N LEU A 370 -21.33 -13.37 -19.75
CA LEU A 370 -20.72 -14.38 -20.62
C LEU A 370 -21.78 -15.16 -21.38
N HIS A 371 -22.84 -15.60 -20.69
CA HIS A 371 -23.96 -16.30 -21.31
C HIS A 371 -24.71 -15.40 -22.31
N SER A 372 -24.88 -14.11 -22.01
CA SER A 372 -25.48 -13.14 -22.93
C SER A 372 -24.64 -12.91 -24.20
N VAL A 373 -23.30 -12.85 -24.09
CA VAL A 373 -22.41 -12.70 -25.25
C VAL A 373 -22.42 -13.95 -26.13
N PHE A 374 -22.44 -15.15 -25.52
CA PHE A 374 -22.55 -16.41 -26.26
C PHE A 374 -23.91 -16.58 -26.93
N ASP A 375 -25.01 -16.15 -26.32
CA ASP A 375 -26.33 -16.16 -26.97
C ASP A 375 -26.36 -15.21 -28.18
N VAL A 376 -25.86 -13.98 -28.04
CA VAL A 376 -25.87 -12.99 -29.14
C VAL A 376 -25.00 -13.44 -30.34
N HIS A 377 -23.87 -14.10 -30.08
CA HIS A 377 -22.99 -14.61 -31.15
C HIS A 377 -23.42 -15.98 -31.69
N GLY A 378 -24.09 -16.79 -30.87
CA GLY A 378 -24.69 -18.05 -31.29
C GLY A 378 -25.82 -17.84 -32.31
N TYR A 379 -26.64 -16.81 -32.13
CA TYR A 379 -27.69 -16.45 -33.10
C TYR A 379 -27.12 -15.92 -34.43
N THR A 380 -25.98 -15.24 -34.43
CA THR A 380 -25.36 -14.74 -35.68
C THR A 380 -24.68 -15.85 -36.48
N ALA A 381 -24.09 -16.84 -35.81
CA ALA A 381 -23.51 -18.01 -36.48
C ALA A 381 -24.57 -18.94 -37.10
N VAL A 382 -25.76 -19.05 -36.49
CA VAL A 382 -26.88 -19.84 -37.03
C VAL A 382 -27.61 -19.13 -38.18
N LEU A 383 -27.48 -17.80 -38.31
CA LEU A 383 -28.05 -17.04 -39.44
C LEU A 383 -27.10 -16.93 -40.64
N GLN A 384 -25.86 -17.41 -40.54
CA GLN A 384 -24.87 -17.44 -41.62
C GLN A 384 -24.57 -18.86 -42.16
N ALA A 385 -25.19 -19.90 -41.58
CA ALA A 385 -25.21 -21.27 -42.08
C ALA A 385 -26.56 -21.57 -42.74
#